data_AF-A0A7W2FVB1-F1
#
_entry.id   AF-A0A7W2FVB1-F1
#
_cell.length_a   1.000
_cell.length_b   1.000
_cell.length_c   1.000
_cell.angle_alpha   90.00
_cell.angle_beta   90.00
_cell.angle_gamma   90.00
#
_symmetry.space_group_name_H-M   'P 1'
#
loop_
_entity.id
_entity.type
_entity.pdbx_description
1 polymer ?
#
loop_
_entity_poly.entity_id
_entity_poly.type
_entity_poly.pdbx_seq_one_letter_code
_entity_poly.pdbx_strand_id
1 'polypeptide(L)'
;RDTALMDIYRVMRPGEPPTVEAASALFETLFFDSERYDLSAVGRVKMNMRLALDAEDTVRTLRKEDIVSCIKALVDLRDGRGDIDDIDH
;
A
#
# COMPACT_ATOMS: atom_id res chain seq x y z
N ARG A 1 13.76 0.84 -11.61
CA ARG A 1 13.41 0.38 -10.25
C ARG A 1 14.16 1.19 -9.21
N ASP A 2 15.49 1.17 -9.25
CA ASP A 2 16.33 1.78 -8.22
C ASP A 2 16.17 3.30 -8.11
N THR A 3 16.01 4.00 -9.24
CA THR A 3 15.69 5.45 -9.24
C THR A 3 14.43 5.76 -8.44
N ALA A 4 13.36 5.00 -8.63
CA ALA A 4 12.11 5.21 -7.90
C ALA A 4 12.26 4.92 -6.40
N LEU A 5 13.04 3.89 -6.03
CA LEU A 5 13.36 3.60 -4.62
C LEU A 5 14.16 4.76 -3.99
N MET A 6 15.14 5.30 -4.72
CA MET A 6 15.91 6.47 -4.24
C MET A 6 15.02 7.71 -4.07
N ASP A 7 14.07 7.94 -4.98
CA ASP A 7 13.14 9.07 -4.88
C ASP A 7 12.22 8.93 -3.67
N ILE A 8 11.67 7.73 -3.42
CA ILE A 8 10.89 7.44 -2.21
C ILE A 8 11.75 7.67 -0.95
N TYR A 9 12.99 7.18 -0.94
CA TYR A 9 13.89 7.37 0.20
C TYR A 9 14.14 8.86 0.49
N ARG A 10 14.41 9.67 -0.54
CA ARG A 10 14.65 11.12 -0.38
C ARG A 10 13.45 11.87 0.19
N VAL A 11 12.24 11.46 -0.17
CA VAL A 11 11.00 12.04 0.39
C VAL A 11 10.84 11.68 1.86
N MET A 12 11.11 10.42 2.22
CA MET A 12 10.93 9.92 3.59
C MET A 12 12.05 10.36 4.54
N ARG A 13 13.28 10.50 4.03
CA ARG A 13 14.48 10.87 4.79
C ARG A 13 15.24 12.00 4.09
N PRO A 14 14.72 13.24 4.17
CA PRO A 14 15.34 14.37 3.50
C PRO A 14 16.72 14.65 4.10
N GLY A 15 17.75 14.72 3.25
CA GLY A 15 19.13 15.05 3.64
C GLY A 15 20.04 13.87 3.94
N GLU A 16 19.52 12.64 4.04
CA GLU A 16 20.34 11.44 4.15
C GLU A 16 20.80 10.95 2.76
N PRO A 17 22.10 10.67 2.54
CA PRO A 17 22.56 10.14 1.26
C PRO A 17 21.98 8.73 1.03
N PRO A 18 21.20 8.50 -0.04
CA PRO A 18 20.57 7.20 -0.28
C PRO A 18 21.59 6.20 -0.85
N THR A 19 21.55 4.97 -0.36
CA THR A 19 22.07 3.80 -1.09
C THR A 19 20.91 2.97 -1.63
N VAL A 20 21.16 2.17 -2.67
CA VAL A 20 20.12 1.30 -3.25
C VAL A 20 19.63 0.30 -2.20
N GLU A 21 20.53 -0.23 -1.40
CA GLU A 21 20.26 -1.20 -0.34
C GLU A 21 19.40 -0.58 0.76
N ALA A 22 19.76 0.62 1.25
CA ALA A 22 19.00 1.32 2.27
C ALA A 22 17.61 1.73 1.77
N ALA A 23 17.52 2.18 0.52
CA ALA A 23 16.25 2.54 -0.10
C ALA A 23 15.33 1.33 -0.30
N SER A 24 15.88 0.20 -0.76
CA SER A 24 15.13 -1.04 -0.90
C SER A 24 14.67 -1.56 0.46
N ALA A 25 15.56 -1.58 1.46
CA ALA A 25 15.23 -2.04 2.81
C ALA A 25 14.13 -1.15 3.43
N LEU A 26 14.24 0.17 3.33
CA LEU A 26 13.22 1.09 3.81
C LEU A 26 11.87 0.78 3.17
N PHE A 27 11.82 0.66 1.84
CA PHE A 27 10.57 0.40 1.13
C PHE A 27 9.92 -0.92 1.55
N GLU A 28 10.71 -1.99 1.69
CA GLU A 28 10.19 -3.28 2.18
C GLU A 28 9.58 -3.14 3.58
N THR A 29 10.27 -2.45 4.47
CA THR A 29 9.83 -2.27 5.87
C THR A 29 8.58 -1.42 6.06
N LEU A 30 8.18 -0.63 5.06
CA LEU A 30 7.01 0.25 5.18
C LEU A 30 5.68 -0.50 5.10
N PHE A 31 5.61 -1.55 4.26
CA PHE A 31 4.33 -2.16 3.89
C PHE A 31 4.35 -3.69 3.86
N PHE A 32 5.54 -4.31 3.75
CA PHE A 32 5.70 -5.75 3.52
C PHE A 32 6.30 -6.48 4.72
N ASP A 33 6.68 -5.74 5.76
CA ASP A 33 7.22 -6.26 7.02
C ASP A 33 6.11 -6.36 8.08
N SER A 34 5.83 -7.58 8.54
CA SER A 34 4.77 -7.87 9.51
C SER A 34 5.05 -7.35 10.93
N GLU A 35 6.30 -7.04 11.27
CA GLU A 35 6.63 -6.42 12.55
C GLU A 35 6.32 -4.92 12.56
N ARG A 36 6.27 -4.29 11.37
CA ARG A 36 6.07 -2.83 11.23
C ARG A 36 4.73 -2.44 10.63
N TYR A 37 4.06 -3.36 9.95
CA TYR A 37 2.82 -3.11 9.24
C TYR A 37 1.82 -4.26 9.45
N ASP A 38 0.62 -3.93 9.94
CA ASP A 38 -0.46 -4.88 10.15
C ASP A 38 -1.81 -4.21 9.82
N LEU A 39 -2.50 -4.70 8.79
CA LEU A 39 -3.86 -4.28 8.45
C LEU A 39 -4.89 -4.66 9.52
N SER A 40 -4.56 -5.57 10.43
CA SER A 40 -5.46 -6.44 11.19
C SER A 40 -6.31 -7.35 10.28
N ALA A 41 -6.94 -8.36 10.88
CA ALA A 41 -7.92 -9.20 10.18
C ALA A 41 -9.08 -8.35 9.63
N VAL A 42 -9.54 -7.36 10.42
CA VAL A 42 -10.66 -6.48 10.03
C VAL A 42 -10.27 -5.62 8.82
N GLY A 43 -9.07 -5.04 8.82
CA GLY A 43 -8.61 -4.22 7.69
C GLY A 43 -8.42 -5.04 6.43
N ARG A 44 -7.90 -6.28 6.53
CA ARG A 44 -7.82 -7.20 5.38
C ARG A 44 -9.21 -7.54 4.83
N VAL A 45 -10.17 -7.89 5.70
CA VAL A 45 -11.55 -8.19 5.27
C VAL A 45 -12.20 -6.98 4.60
N LYS A 46 -12.07 -5.77 5.17
CA LYS A 46 -12.61 -4.54 4.56
C LYS A 46 -11.96 -4.24 3.20
N MET A 47 -10.64 -4.40 3.08
CA MET A 47 -9.92 -4.20 1.83
C MET A 47 -10.38 -5.20 0.75
N ASN A 48 -10.51 -6.47 1.11
CA ASN A 48 -11.00 -7.51 0.22
C ASN A 48 -12.43 -7.21 -0.28
N MET A 49 -13.32 -6.79 0.61
CA MET A 49 -14.69 -6.39 0.26
C MET A 49 -14.70 -5.18 -0.68
N ARG A 50 -13.92 -4.14 -0.36
CA ARG A 50 -13.91 -2.88 -1.11
C ARG A 50 -13.31 -3.01 -2.51
N LEU A 51 -12.26 -3.82 -2.63
CA LEU A 51 -11.48 -3.98 -3.87
C LEU A 51 -11.79 -5.29 -4.62
N ALA A 52 -12.77 -6.06 -4.16
CA ALA A 52 -13.12 -7.39 -4.68
C ALA A 52 -11.91 -8.34 -4.78
N LEU A 53 -11.16 -8.48 -3.67
CA LEU A 53 -10.01 -9.37 -3.55
C LEU A 53 -10.33 -10.57 -2.64
N ASP A 54 -9.50 -11.62 -2.71
CA ASP A 54 -9.72 -12.91 -2.08
C ASP A 54 -8.55 -13.38 -1.19
N ALA A 55 -7.74 -12.44 -0.65
CA ALA A 55 -6.68 -12.81 0.29
C ALA A 55 -7.26 -13.41 1.59
N GLU A 56 -6.54 -14.36 2.20
CA GLU A 56 -6.86 -14.81 3.55
C GLU A 56 -6.74 -13.65 4.57
N ASP A 57 -7.58 -13.67 5.61
CA ASP A 57 -7.57 -12.67 6.70
C ASP A 57 -6.32 -12.74 7.60
N THR A 58 -5.53 -13.79 7.44
CA THR A 58 -4.19 -14.00 8.00
C THR A 58 -3.11 -13.22 7.25
N VAL A 59 -3.34 -12.82 6.00
CA VAL A 59 -2.40 -12.03 5.20
C VAL A 59 -2.58 -10.56 5.53
N ARG A 60 -1.81 -10.06 6.50
CA ARG A 60 -2.04 -8.72 7.07
C ARG A 60 -1.06 -7.64 6.63
N THR A 61 -0.01 -7.98 5.89
CA THR A 61 0.79 -7.01 5.15
C THR A 61 0.15 -6.68 3.80
N LEU A 62 0.54 -5.57 3.17
CA LEU A 62 0.08 -5.27 1.82
C LEU A 62 0.70 -6.24 0.81
N ARG A 63 -0.08 -6.60 -0.20
CA ARG A 63 0.40 -7.28 -1.40
C ARG A 63 0.48 -6.29 -2.55
N LYS A 64 1.26 -6.63 -3.59
CA LYS A 64 1.35 -5.80 -4.79
C LYS A 64 -0.01 -5.71 -5.50
N GLU A 65 -0.81 -6.78 -5.49
CA GLU A 65 -2.16 -6.73 -6.06
C GLU A 65 -3.07 -5.74 -5.32
N ASP A 66 -2.91 -5.60 -4.00
CA ASP A 66 -3.72 -4.68 -3.19
C ASP A 66 -3.47 -3.23 -3.62
N ILE A 67 -2.20 -2.85 -3.78
CA ILE A 67 -1.79 -1.50 -4.19
C ILE A 67 -2.30 -1.20 -5.60
N VAL A 68 -2.12 -2.12 -6.54
CA VAL A 68 -2.59 -1.96 -7.92
C VAL A 68 -4.11 -1.84 -7.97
N SER A 69 -4.83 -2.63 -7.19
CA SER A 69 -6.30 -2.61 -7.15
C SER A 69 -6.84 -1.33 -6.52
N CYS A 70 -6.16 -0.80 -5.50
CA CYS A 70 -6.48 0.49 -4.91
C CYS A 70 -6.33 1.63 -5.93
N ILE A 71 -5.22 1.67 -6.68
CA ILE A 71 -5.01 2.68 -7.73
C ILE A 71 -6.08 2.57 -8.82
N LYS A 72 -6.45 1.33 -9.24
CA LYS A 72 -7.53 1.13 -10.21
C LYS A 72 -8.87 1.66 -9.69
N ALA A 73 -9.22 1.37 -8.44
CA ALA A 73 -10.44 1.87 -7.82
C ALA A 73 -10.47 3.41 -7.80
N LEU A 74 -9.36 4.07 -7.47
CA LEU A 74 -9.24 5.53 -7.52
C LEU A 74 -9.45 6.10 -8.94
N VAL A 75 -8.93 5.42 -9.96
CA VAL A 75 -9.11 5.80 -11.36
C VAL A 75 -10.57 5.61 -11.81
N ASP A 76 -11.19 4.50 -11.43
CA ASP A 76 -12.61 4.24 -11.73
C ASP A 76 -13.52 5.28 -11.09
N LEU A 77 -13.26 5.66 -9.82
CA LEU A 77 -13.99 6.73 -9.14
C LEU A 77 -13.86 8.06 -9.87
N ARG A 78 -12.64 8.42 -10.31
CA ARG A 78 -12.41 9.63 -11.12
C ARG A 78 -13.17 9.59 -12.44
N ASP A 79 -13.28 8.41 -13.04
CA ASP A 79 -14.01 8.19 -14.29
C ASP A 79 -15.55 8.03 -14.07
N GLY A 80 -16.03 8.25 -12.83
CA GLY A 80 -17.45 8.26 -12.47
C GLY A 80 -18.05 6.88 -12.22
N ARG A 81 -17.22 5.86 -11.94
CA ARG A 81 -17.66 4.48 -11.70
C ARG A 81 -17.44 4.09 -10.24
N GLY A 82 -18.53 3.69 -9.58
CA GLY A 82 -18.54 3.32 -8.16
C GLY A 82 -18.84 4.49 -7.24
N ASP A 83 -18.99 4.18 -5.94
CA ASP A 83 -19.39 5.13 -4.91
C ASP A 83 -18.21 5.55 -4.04
N ILE A 84 -18.26 6.78 -3.53
CA ILE A 84 -17.28 7.32 -2.57
C ILE A 84 -17.70 6.89 -1.16
N ASP A 85 -16.72 6.56 -0.34
CA ASP A 85 -16.96 6.14 1.04
C ASP A 85 -17.36 7.36 1.89
N ASP A 86 -18.42 7.22 2.70
CA ASP A 86 -18.82 8.20 3.70
C ASP A 86 -18.08 7.89 5.01
N ILE A 87 -17.31 8.84 5.51
CA ILE A 87 -16.48 8.64 6.71
C ILE A 87 -17.31 8.58 8.00
N ASP A 88 -18.52 9.13 7.97
CA ASP A 88 -19.42 9.17 9.12
C ASP A 88 -20.26 7.88 9.25
N HIS A 89 -20.11 6.92 8.32
CA HIS A 89 -20.83 5.64 8.27
C HIS A 89 -19.90 4.42 8.49
#